data_AF-A0A6P0V7K0-F1
#
_entry.id   AF-A0A6P0V7K0-F1
#
_cell.length_a   1.000
_cell.length_b   1.000
_cell.length_c   1.000
_cell.angle_alpha   90.00
_cell.angle_beta   90.00
_cell.angle_gamma   90.00
#
_symmetry.space_group_name_H-M   'P 1'
#
loop_
_entity.id
_entity.type
_entity.pdbx_description
1 polymer ?
#
loop_
_entity_poly.entity_id
_entity_poly.type
_entity_poly.pdbx_seq_one_letter_code
_entity_poly.pdbx_strand_id
1 'polypeptide(L)'
;MKPLKFIIGLCLGILILAIPFSQFQPSPVESLQTLAVQLDGRKKPLDTVARETVAQIHGRLRYQTNDGNQLDYLSTYLSLWFNDRDWNEEPFILFSYRPLKERVGLESGRKYFTFAELITSDLGSVVLSARQKQANEQDLSRDEREALTIEERLGLMLDTVGQNSLPLVPHPSQPKGTWVSIPETGQYYQPEVEQTLASNYDNLKSHFDSISILGQTGQQLQTELRQLSPQIYPSVKNLEREVNFYKLHPFGKAWILYAIAFCVMLIVLLFPTFDFYWGAIGIFTSGLLIQGYGFIERMQIAGRPPVTNMYESVIWVGFGVAAIA
;
A
#
# COMPACT_ATOMS: atom_id res chain seq x y z
N MET A 1 -22.99 -32.75 -20.72
CA MET A 1 -23.35 -31.46 -20.08
C MET A 1 -22.46 -31.07 -18.90
N LYS A 2 -21.97 -32.00 -18.07
CA LYS A 2 -21.02 -31.73 -16.95
C LYS A 2 -19.78 -30.88 -17.34
N PRO A 3 -19.01 -31.19 -18.40
CA PRO A 3 -17.84 -30.40 -18.77
C PRO A 3 -18.20 -28.97 -19.21
N LEU A 4 -19.34 -28.81 -19.89
CA LEU A 4 -19.81 -27.49 -20.30
C LEU A 4 -20.14 -26.61 -19.09
N LYS A 5 -20.85 -27.14 -18.08
CA LYS A 5 -21.18 -26.40 -16.85
C LYS A 5 -19.91 -26.00 -16.07
N PHE A 6 -18.91 -26.88 -16.02
CA PHE A 6 -17.61 -26.58 -15.43
C PHE A 6 -16.89 -25.44 -16.16
N ILE A 7 -16.79 -25.51 -17.49
CA ILE A 7 -16.14 -24.45 -18.29
C ILE A 7 -16.87 -23.12 -18.09
N ILE A 8 -18.21 -23.12 -18.07
CA ILE A 8 -19.00 -21.92 -17.80
C ILE A 8 -18.64 -21.33 -16.43
N GLY A 9 -18.63 -22.15 -15.37
CA GLY A 9 -18.25 -21.69 -14.03
C GLY A 9 -16.84 -21.12 -13.96
N LEU A 10 -15.88 -21.79 -14.61
CA LEU A 10 -14.50 -21.35 -14.69
C LEU A 10 -14.35 -20.02 -15.43
N CYS A 11 -15.02 -19.85 -16.57
CA CYS A 11 -15.02 -18.59 -17.32
C CYS A 11 -15.67 -17.44 -16.53
N LEU A 12 -16.79 -17.70 -15.85
CA LEU A 12 -17.46 -16.72 -14.98
C LEU A 12 -16.54 -16.27 -13.84
N GLY A 13 -15.80 -17.20 -13.24
CA GLY A 13 -14.85 -16.88 -12.20
C GLY A 13 -13.63 -16.09 -12.69
N ILE A 14 -13.08 -16.43 -13.86
CA ILE A 14 -12.00 -15.65 -14.49
C ILE A 14 -12.46 -14.24 -14.85
N LEU A 15 -13.73 -14.05 -15.25
CA LEU A 15 -14.27 -12.73 -15.53
C LEU A 15 -14.18 -11.80 -14.30
N ILE A 16 -14.34 -12.33 -13.09
CA ILE A 16 -14.19 -11.56 -11.84
C ILE A 16 -12.76 -11.03 -11.67
N LEU A 17 -11.74 -11.75 -12.17
CA LEU A 17 -10.36 -11.23 -12.19
C LEU A 17 -10.24 -9.97 -13.04
N ALA A 18 -10.95 -9.93 -14.17
CA ALA A 18 -10.90 -8.83 -15.12
C ALA A 18 -11.65 -7.57 -14.65
N ILE A 19 -12.44 -7.66 -13.57
CA ILE A 19 -13.23 -6.55 -13.04
C ILE A 19 -12.47 -5.79 -11.93
N PRO A 20 -12.45 -4.45 -11.95
CA PRO A 20 -12.96 -3.59 -13.03
C PRO A 20 -12.01 -3.58 -14.24
N PHE A 21 -12.54 -3.59 -15.48
CA PHE A 21 -11.71 -3.56 -16.69
C PHE A 21 -10.80 -2.32 -16.77
N SER A 22 -11.17 -1.24 -16.10
CA SER A 22 -10.34 -0.04 -15.96
C SER A 22 -8.98 -0.30 -15.31
N GLN A 23 -8.81 -1.39 -14.56
CA GLN A 23 -7.52 -1.76 -13.97
C GLN A 23 -6.44 -2.08 -15.01
N PHE A 24 -6.83 -2.35 -16.27
CA PHE A 24 -5.91 -2.59 -17.40
C PHE A 24 -5.65 -1.35 -18.25
N GLN A 25 -6.31 -0.21 -17.96
CA GLN A 25 -6.04 1.04 -18.65
C GLN A 25 -4.74 1.65 -18.10
N PRO A 26 -3.88 2.22 -18.97
CA PRO A 26 -2.68 2.89 -18.53
C PRO A 26 -3.04 4.07 -17.62
N SER A 27 -2.30 4.21 -16.53
CA SER A 27 -2.52 5.29 -15.58
C SER A 27 -1.86 6.56 -16.11
N PRO A 28 -2.54 7.72 -16.11
CA PRO A 28 -1.92 8.99 -16.53
C PRO A 28 -0.73 9.39 -15.63
N VAL A 29 -0.61 8.78 -14.45
CA VAL A 29 0.48 8.98 -13.49
C VAL A 29 1.32 7.71 -13.29
N GLU A 30 1.35 6.82 -14.28
CA GLU A 30 2.10 5.55 -14.23
C GLU A 30 3.60 5.74 -13.97
N SER A 31 4.19 6.80 -14.52
CA SER A 31 5.58 7.20 -14.27
C SER A 31 5.85 7.47 -12.79
N LEU A 32 4.91 8.09 -12.08
CA LEU A 32 4.99 8.29 -10.64
C LEU A 32 4.71 7.02 -9.87
N GLN A 33 3.69 6.26 -10.24
CA GLN A 33 3.39 4.98 -9.59
C GLN A 33 4.61 4.05 -9.61
N THR A 34 5.36 4.05 -10.70
CA THR A 34 6.56 3.23 -10.90
C THR A 34 7.86 3.96 -10.58
N LEU A 35 7.82 5.14 -9.93
CA LEU A 35 9.01 5.80 -9.42
C LEU A 35 9.61 4.94 -8.31
N ALA A 36 10.87 4.52 -8.46
CA ALA A 36 11.51 3.67 -7.45
C ALA A 36 11.92 4.50 -6.22
N VAL A 37 11.62 3.96 -5.05
CA VAL A 37 12.01 4.47 -3.74
C VAL A 37 12.73 3.35 -3.01
N GLN A 38 13.82 3.64 -2.30
CA GLN A 38 14.45 2.67 -1.41
C GLN A 38 13.98 2.89 0.04
N LEU A 39 13.33 1.88 0.62
CA LEU A 39 12.98 1.83 2.04
C LEU A 39 13.41 0.49 2.62
N ASP A 40 14.03 0.49 3.80
CA ASP A 40 14.58 -0.70 4.47
C ASP A 40 15.51 -1.51 3.55
N GLY A 41 16.27 -0.83 2.70
CA GLY A 41 17.15 -1.43 1.69
C GLY A 41 16.44 -2.04 0.48
N ARG A 42 15.10 -2.17 0.49
CA ARG A 42 14.29 -2.66 -0.63
C ARG A 42 13.89 -1.51 -1.55
N LYS A 43 14.10 -1.72 -2.86
CA LYS A 43 13.64 -0.81 -3.91
C LYS A 43 12.20 -1.16 -4.26
N LYS A 44 11.24 -0.30 -3.96
CA LYS A 44 9.80 -0.49 -4.18
C LYS A 44 9.22 0.68 -4.98
N PRO A 45 8.14 0.48 -5.75
CA PRO A 45 7.47 1.57 -6.44
C PRO A 45 6.81 2.54 -5.44
N LEU A 46 6.75 3.82 -5.80
CA LEU A 46 6.08 4.87 -5.03
C LEU A 46 4.61 4.53 -4.76
N ASP A 47 3.93 3.82 -5.68
CA ASP A 47 2.56 3.34 -5.46
C ASP A 47 2.43 2.49 -4.20
N THR A 48 3.37 1.56 -3.99
CA THR A 48 3.43 0.74 -2.77
C THR A 48 3.71 1.59 -1.55
N VAL A 49 4.69 2.50 -1.64
CA VAL A 49 5.05 3.40 -0.53
C VAL A 49 3.84 4.21 -0.10
N ALA A 50 3.18 4.88 -1.05
CA ALA A 50 1.99 5.69 -0.81
C ALA A 50 0.86 4.87 -0.17
N ARG A 51 0.59 3.68 -0.71
CA ARG A 51 -0.45 2.78 -0.19
C ARG A 51 -0.14 2.32 1.23
N GLU A 52 1.08 1.87 1.51
CA GLU A 52 1.53 1.41 2.83
C GLU A 52 1.48 2.57 3.85
N THR A 53 2.06 3.72 3.51
CA THR A 53 2.10 4.91 4.38
C THR A 53 0.71 5.41 4.73
N VAL A 54 -0.14 5.66 3.74
CA VAL A 54 -1.50 6.19 3.97
C VAL A 54 -2.36 5.18 4.72
N ALA A 55 -2.26 3.88 4.40
CA ALA A 55 -2.98 2.84 5.14
C ALA A 55 -2.50 2.74 6.60
N GLN A 56 -1.21 2.93 6.87
CA GLN A 56 -0.67 2.86 8.22
C GLN A 56 -1.14 4.03 9.09
N ILE A 57 -1.11 5.26 8.56
CA ILE A 57 -1.53 6.47 9.28
C ILE A 57 -3.06 6.57 9.39
N HIS A 58 -3.77 6.42 8.28
CA HIS A 58 -5.21 6.69 8.16
C HIS A 58 -6.09 5.42 8.23
N GLY A 59 -5.51 4.23 8.05
CA GLY A 59 -6.27 2.96 8.05
C GLY A 59 -7.16 2.74 6.83
N ARG A 60 -7.19 3.68 5.87
CA ARG A 60 -7.93 3.59 4.61
C ARG A 60 -7.10 4.17 3.48
N LEU A 61 -7.44 3.79 2.24
CA LEU A 61 -6.75 4.26 1.02
C LEU A 61 -7.43 5.47 0.36
N ARG A 62 -8.43 6.04 1.03
CA ARG A 62 -9.10 7.25 0.61
C ARG A 62 -9.24 8.14 1.82
N TYR A 63 -8.97 9.41 1.61
CA TYR A 63 -9.05 10.45 2.61
C TYR A 63 -10.03 11.52 2.14
N GLN A 64 -10.83 12.05 3.06
CA GLN A 64 -11.65 13.22 2.82
C GLN A 64 -11.04 14.40 3.56
N THR A 65 -10.61 15.42 2.82
CA THR A 65 -10.02 16.62 3.41
C THR A 65 -11.07 17.42 4.20
N ASN A 66 -10.62 18.32 5.07
CA ASN A 66 -11.52 19.25 5.77
C ASN A 66 -12.42 20.06 4.82
N ASP A 67 -11.89 20.44 3.65
CA ASP A 67 -12.63 21.17 2.61
C ASP A 67 -13.61 20.28 1.80
N GLY A 68 -13.69 18.99 2.11
CA GLY A 68 -14.64 18.04 1.52
C GLY A 68 -14.14 17.29 0.29
N ASN A 69 -12.92 17.55 -0.19
CA ASN A 69 -12.33 16.87 -1.34
C ASN A 69 -11.99 15.41 -1.00
N GLN A 70 -12.24 14.50 -1.94
CA GLN A 70 -11.87 13.09 -1.81
C GLN A 70 -10.55 12.83 -2.53
N LEU A 71 -9.54 12.41 -1.77
CA LEU A 71 -8.22 12.04 -2.28
C LEU A 71 -8.07 10.53 -2.23
N ASP A 72 -7.47 9.94 -3.26
CA ASP A 72 -6.97 8.57 -3.19
C ASP A 72 -5.62 8.51 -2.44
N TYR A 73 -5.10 7.31 -2.22
CA TYR A 73 -3.86 7.10 -1.48
C TYR A 73 -2.65 7.79 -2.14
N LEU A 74 -2.59 7.86 -3.46
CA LEU A 74 -1.45 8.46 -4.15
C LEU A 74 -1.52 9.98 -4.03
N SER A 75 -2.67 10.60 -4.32
CA SER A 75 -2.87 12.03 -4.13
C SER A 75 -2.67 12.45 -2.67
N THR A 76 -3.16 11.66 -1.72
CA THR A 76 -2.95 11.89 -0.28
C THR A 76 -1.46 11.85 0.07
N TYR A 77 -0.73 10.84 -0.41
CA TYR A 77 0.70 10.72 -0.16
C TYR A 77 1.50 11.87 -0.79
N LEU A 78 1.20 12.26 -2.03
CA LEU A 78 1.84 13.39 -2.69
C LEU A 78 1.57 14.70 -1.93
N SER A 79 0.34 14.88 -1.44
CA SER A 79 -0.06 16.02 -0.61
C SER A 79 0.72 16.05 0.73
N LEU A 80 0.94 14.90 1.38
CA LEU A 80 1.85 14.79 2.53
C LEU A 80 3.28 15.17 2.14
N TRP A 81 3.82 14.50 1.12
CA TRP A 81 5.22 14.64 0.69
C TRP A 81 5.56 16.07 0.26
N PHE A 82 4.67 16.72 -0.49
CA PHE A 82 4.84 18.10 -0.92
C PHE A 82 4.45 19.12 0.14
N ASN A 83 3.77 18.70 1.21
CA ASN A 83 3.25 19.56 2.27
C ASN A 83 2.43 20.72 1.69
N ASP A 84 1.41 20.39 0.89
CA ASP A 84 0.54 21.35 0.17
C ASP A 84 -0.58 21.96 1.05
N ARG A 85 -0.75 21.45 2.27
CA ARG A 85 -1.80 21.86 3.23
C ARG A 85 -1.26 21.77 4.65
N ASP A 86 -1.99 22.37 5.60
CA ASP A 86 -1.64 22.27 7.02
C ASP A 86 -2.03 20.90 7.59
N TRP A 87 -1.11 19.95 7.43
CA TRP A 87 -1.25 18.60 7.94
C TRP A 87 -1.32 18.52 9.47
N ASN A 88 -0.99 19.60 10.19
CA ASN A 88 -1.17 19.61 11.64
C ASN A 88 -2.64 19.65 12.06
N GLU A 89 -3.51 20.20 11.20
CA GLU A 89 -4.93 20.48 11.45
C GLU A 89 -5.89 19.57 10.67
N GLU A 90 -5.36 18.72 9.78
CA GLU A 90 -6.16 17.75 9.04
C GLU A 90 -6.50 16.53 9.93
N PRO A 91 -7.78 16.12 10.07
CA PRO A 91 -8.21 14.96 10.86
C PRO A 91 -7.87 13.67 10.10
N PHE A 92 -6.60 13.32 10.10
CA PHE A 92 -6.03 12.27 9.27
C PHE A 92 -5.63 11.03 10.07
N ILE A 93 -5.18 11.19 11.31
CA ILE A 93 -4.56 10.09 12.07
C ILE A 93 -5.64 9.20 12.69
N LEU A 94 -5.61 7.90 12.37
CA LEU A 94 -6.55 6.94 12.93
C LEU A 94 -6.30 6.73 14.42
N PHE A 95 -7.34 6.87 15.24
CA PHE A 95 -7.34 6.47 16.65
C PHE A 95 -8.69 5.82 17.02
N SER A 96 -8.70 4.49 17.01
CA SER A 96 -9.95 3.71 17.15
C SER A 96 -10.24 3.23 18.59
N TYR A 97 -9.21 3.03 19.41
CA TYR A 97 -9.34 2.40 20.73
C TYR A 97 -9.92 3.36 21.78
N ARG A 98 -11.19 3.15 22.15
CA ARG A 98 -11.97 4.06 23.02
C ARG A 98 -11.41 4.26 24.43
N PRO A 99 -11.00 3.20 25.17
CA PRO A 99 -10.55 3.37 26.55
C PRO A 99 -9.35 4.31 26.69
N LEU A 100 -8.39 4.22 25.76
CA LEU A 100 -7.24 5.14 25.76
C LEU A 100 -7.67 6.58 25.45
N LYS A 101 -8.60 6.79 24.50
CA LYS A 101 -9.12 8.13 24.19
C LYS A 101 -9.77 8.78 25.42
N GLU A 102 -10.61 8.05 26.13
CA GLU A 102 -11.25 8.52 27.37
C GLU A 102 -10.20 8.86 28.43
N ARG A 103 -9.17 8.02 28.58
CA ARG A 103 -8.06 8.25 29.51
C ARG A 103 -7.26 9.52 29.19
N VAL A 104 -7.04 9.83 27.91
CA VAL A 104 -6.26 11.00 27.48
C VAL A 104 -7.13 12.23 27.19
N GLY A 105 -8.42 12.21 27.58
CA GLY A 105 -9.32 13.35 27.45
C GLY A 105 -9.84 13.63 26.03
N LEU A 106 -9.73 12.67 25.11
CA LEU A 106 -10.15 12.79 23.72
C LEU A 106 -11.57 12.25 23.48
N GLU A 107 -12.24 12.76 22.44
CA GLU A 107 -13.60 12.34 22.08
C GLU A 107 -13.68 10.85 21.69
N SER A 108 -14.41 10.04 22.46
CA SER A 108 -14.44 8.59 22.27
C SER A 108 -15.20 8.14 20.99
N GLY A 109 -16.11 8.98 20.47
CA GLY A 109 -16.91 8.72 19.27
C GLY A 109 -16.14 8.91 17.95
N ARG A 110 -15.17 9.85 17.92
CA ARG A 110 -14.43 10.21 16.72
C ARG A 110 -13.35 9.20 16.37
N LYS A 111 -13.11 8.97 15.08
CA LYS A 111 -12.10 8.01 14.58
C LYS A 111 -10.78 8.64 14.17
N TYR A 112 -10.82 9.89 13.71
CA TYR A 112 -9.66 10.58 13.16
C TYR A 112 -9.36 11.82 13.99
N PHE A 113 -8.08 12.08 14.20
CA PHE A 113 -7.56 13.16 15.03
C PHE A 113 -6.48 13.90 14.26
N THR A 114 -6.29 15.17 14.60
CA THR A 114 -5.24 15.99 13.99
C THR A 114 -3.91 15.70 14.68
N PHE A 115 -2.79 16.01 14.01
CA PHE A 115 -1.47 15.87 14.63
C PHE A 115 -1.34 16.78 15.85
N ALA A 116 -1.76 18.04 15.72
CA ALA A 116 -1.71 19.04 16.79
C ALA A 116 -2.50 18.60 18.04
N GLU A 117 -3.66 18.00 17.86
CA GLU A 117 -4.49 17.51 18.96
C GLU A 117 -3.83 16.34 19.70
N LEU A 118 -3.20 15.41 18.97
CA LEU A 118 -2.60 14.22 19.60
C LEU A 118 -1.35 14.58 20.39
N ILE A 119 -0.49 15.46 19.87
CA ILE A 119 0.73 15.89 20.57
C ILE A 119 0.46 16.75 21.82
N THR A 120 -0.69 17.44 21.85
CA THR A 120 -1.11 18.27 23.00
C THR A 120 -1.90 17.48 24.05
N SER A 121 -2.36 16.27 23.71
CA SER A 121 -3.05 15.38 24.64
C SER A 121 -2.09 14.68 25.62
N ASP A 122 -2.65 14.04 26.65
CA ASP A 122 -1.89 13.22 27.62
C ASP A 122 -1.29 11.93 27.01
N LEU A 123 -1.49 11.67 25.71
CA LEU A 123 -0.95 10.51 25.00
C LEU A 123 0.58 10.37 25.18
N GLY A 124 1.32 11.48 25.14
CA GLY A 124 2.78 11.46 25.29
C GLY A 124 3.25 10.83 26.61
N SER A 125 2.50 11.04 27.70
CA SER A 125 2.83 10.43 29.00
C SER A 125 2.66 8.90 28.99
N VAL A 126 1.62 8.41 28.29
CA VAL A 126 1.35 6.97 28.14
C VAL A 126 2.41 6.33 27.24
N VAL A 127 2.80 6.99 26.16
CA VAL A 127 3.89 6.55 25.27
C VAL A 127 5.20 6.44 26.05
N LEU A 128 5.56 7.45 26.84
CA LEU A 128 6.80 7.43 27.62
C LEU A 128 6.82 6.25 28.62
N SER A 129 5.72 6.03 29.33
CA SER A 129 5.55 4.87 30.22
C SER A 129 5.68 3.54 29.46
N ALA A 130 5.05 3.43 28.29
CA ALA A 130 5.12 2.24 27.46
C ALA A 130 6.55 1.94 26.98
N ARG A 131 7.28 2.95 26.51
CA ARG A 131 8.69 2.84 26.08
C ARG A 131 9.59 2.41 27.24
N GLN A 132 9.38 2.95 28.45
CA GLN A 132 10.14 2.56 29.63
C GLN A 132 9.89 1.09 30.02
N LYS A 133 8.64 0.63 29.98
CA LYS A 133 8.32 -0.79 30.21
C LYS A 133 8.93 -1.70 29.16
N GLN A 134 8.86 -1.30 27.89
CA GLN A 134 9.47 -2.05 26.78
C GLN A 134 10.99 -2.19 26.96
N ALA A 135 11.67 -1.11 27.37
CA ALA A 135 13.11 -1.13 27.65
C ALA A 135 13.47 -2.02 28.86
N ASN A 136 12.56 -2.19 29.81
CA ASN A 136 12.71 -3.07 30.97
C ASN A 136 12.17 -4.48 30.73
N GLU A 137 11.84 -4.84 29.48
CA GLU A 137 11.27 -6.15 29.09
C GLU A 137 9.97 -6.51 29.86
N GLN A 138 9.19 -5.49 30.24
CA GLN A 138 7.93 -5.67 30.95
C GLN A 138 6.75 -5.78 29.98
N ASP A 139 5.74 -6.55 30.38
CA ASP A 139 4.50 -6.68 29.62
C ASP A 139 3.77 -5.34 29.51
N LEU A 140 3.39 -5.01 28.27
CA LEU A 140 2.60 -3.83 27.98
C LEU A 140 1.10 -4.12 28.16
N SER A 141 0.41 -3.19 28.81
CA SER A 141 -1.05 -3.15 28.79
C SER A 141 -1.58 -2.86 27.38
N ARG A 142 -2.89 -3.06 27.18
CA ARG A 142 -3.52 -2.73 25.89
C ARG A 142 -3.40 -1.24 25.57
N ASP A 143 -3.63 -0.38 26.56
CA ASP A 143 -3.47 1.07 26.43
C ASP A 143 -2.06 1.46 25.95
N GLU A 144 -1.03 0.86 26.54
CA GLU A 144 0.36 1.13 26.20
C GLU A 144 0.70 0.66 24.78
N ARG A 145 0.24 -0.52 24.36
CA ARG A 145 0.42 -0.99 22.97
C ARG A 145 -0.28 -0.07 21.96
N GLU A 146 -1.51 0.33 22.26
CA GLU A 146 -2.27 1.23 21.39
C GLU A 146 -1.60 2.61 21.33
N ALA A 147 -1.07 3.13 22.44
CA ALA A 147 -0.33 4.38 22.48
C ALA A 147 0.93 4.33 21.58
N LEU A 148 1.70 3.23 21.64
CA LEU A 148 2.84 3.03 20.73
C LEU A 148 2.41 2.95 19.27
N THR A 149 1.29 2.30 18.95
CA THR A 149 0.75 2.31 17.58
C THR A 149 0.37 3.71 17.11
N ILE A 150 -0.16 4.58 17.97
CA ILE A 150 -0.44 5.99 17.60
C ILE A 150 0.86 6.78 17.42
N GLU A 151 1.85 6.58 18.30
CA GLU A 151 3.18 7.18 18.15
C GLU A 151 3.84 6.78 16.82
N GLU A 152 3.78 5.51 16.42
CA GLU A 152 4.28 5.05 15.12
C GLU A 152 3.60 5.77 13.94
N ARG A 153 2.29 6.06 14.04
CA ARG A 153 1.56 6.84 13.02
C ARG A 153 2.01 8.29 12.99
N LEU A 154 2.21 8.90 14.16
CA LEU A 154 2.70 10.27 14.29
C LEU A 154 4.11 10.41 13.71
N GLY A 155 5.01 9.47 14.05
CA GLY A 155 6.37 9.42 13.50
C GLY A 155 6.36 9.26 11.98
N LEU A 156 5.58 8.30 11.46
CA LEU A 156 5.50 8.09 10.01
C LEU A 156 4.94 9.31 9.27
N MET A 157 3.95 10.01 9.85
CA MET A 157 3.45 11.25 9.29
C MET A 157 4.52 12.34 9.29
N LEU A 158 5.24 12.53 10.40
CA LEU A 158 6.33 13.49 10.53
C LEU A 158 7.44 13.23 9.49
N ASP A 159 7.82 11.96 9.30
CA ASP A 159 8.86 11.55 8.35
C ASP A 159 8.42 11.75 6.89
N THR A 160 7.12 11.69 6.61
CA THR A 160 6.57 11.84 5.26
C THR A 160 6.36 13.31 4.89
N VAL A 161 5.95 14.16 5.85
CA VAL A 161 5.53 15.53 5.57
C VAL A 161 6.72 16.45 5.29
N GLY A 162 6.84 16.91 4.04
CA GLY A 162 7.71 18.04 3.66
C GLY A 162 9.21 17.89 3.90
N GLN A 163 9.69 16.76 4.43
CA GLN A 163 11.11 16.58 4.76
C GLN A 163 12.02 16.45 3.54
N ASN A 164 11.46 16.29 2.33
CA ASN A 164 12.17 15.89 1.12
C ASN A 164 13.06 14.66 1.31
N SER A 165 12.86 13.86 2.37
CA SER A 165 13.72 12.76 2.82
C SER A 165 13.57 11.48 2.00
N LEU A 166 12.67 11.47 1.01
CA LEU A 166 12.34 10.29 0.24
C LEU A 166 13.57 9.78 -0.55
N PRO A 167 14.08 8.57 -0.28
CA PRO A 167 15.28 8.06 -0.93
C PRO A 167 15.01 7.68 -2.40
N LEU A 168 15.27 8.62 -3.30
CA LEU A 168 14.99 8.51 -4.74
C LEU A 168 16.25 8.41 -5.59
N VAL A 169 17.35 8.99 -5.12
CA VAL A 169 18.60 9.12 -5.88
C VAL A 169 19.44 7.87 -5.68
N PRO A 170 19.67 7.07 -6.75
CA PRO A 170 20.37 5.81 -6.63
C PRO A 170 21.85 6.01 -6.29
N HIS A 171 22.44 5.05 -5.59
CA HIS A 171 23.89 4.99 -5.47
C HIS A 171 24.53 4.77 -6.86
N PRO A 172 25.67 5.42 -7.22
CA PRO A 172 26.24 5.37 -8.55
C PRO A 172 26.80 3.99 -8.95
N SER A 173 27.45 3.27 -8.02
CA SER A 173 28.15 2.01 -8.33
C SER A 173 27.81 0.79 -7.46
N GLN A 174 27.20 0.94 -6.28
CA GLN A 174 26.90 -0.16 -5.36
C GLN A 174 25.44 -0.61 -5.45
N PRO A 175 25.14 -1.85 -5.91
CA PRO A 175 23.75 -2.32 -6.05
C PRO A 175 22.94 -2.37 -4.75
N LYS A 176 23.63 -2.56 -3.61
CA LYS A 176 23.06 -2.54 -2.26
C LYS A 176 23.35 -1.22 -1.51
N GLY A 177 23.91 -0.22 -2.20
CA GLY A 177 24.15 1.09 -1.62
C GLY A 177 22.83 1.74 -1.19
N THR A 178 22.92 2.55 -0.14
CA THR A 178 21.82 3.39 0.33
C THR A 178 21.54 4.48 -0.72
N TRP A 179 20.27 4.70 -1.01
CA TRP A 179 19.80 5.79 -1.85
C TRP A 179 19.63 7.02 -0.97
N VAL A 180 19.82 8.18 -1.56
CA VAL A 180 19.70 9.45 -0.86
C VAL A 180 18.51 10.24 -1.38
N SER A 181 18.13 11.26 -0.62
CA SER A 181 17.11 12.19 -1.05
C SER A 181 17.62 13.15 -2.14
N ILE A 182 16.72 13.88 -2.80
CA ILE A 182 17.08 14.88 -3.81
C ILE A 182 18.01 15.97 -3.24
N PRO A 183 17.75 16.55 -2.05
CA PRO A 183 18.67 17.52 -1.42
C PRO A 183 20.03 16.95 -1.03
N GLU A 184 20.18 15.63 -0.98
CA GLU A 184 21.42 14.94 -0.62
C GLU A 184 22.17 14.39 -1.84
N THR A 185 21.73 14.73 -3.06
CA THR A 185 22.32 14.25 -4.32
C THR A 185 23.83 14.48 -4.39
N GLY A 186 24.32 15.61 -3.89
CA GLY A 186 25.73 15.99 -3.83
C GLY A 186 26.61 15.02 -3.03
N GLN A 187 26.04 14.09 -2.25
CA GLN A 187 26.80 13.00 -1.64
C GLN A 187 27.37 12.02 -2.68
N TYR A 188 26.70 11.88 -3.83
CA TYR A 188 27.04 10.88 -4.86
C TYR A 188 27.34 11.45 -6.24
N TYR A 189 26.70 12.55 -6.61
CA TYR A 189 26.76 13.14 -7.94
C TYR A 189 27.26 14.58 -7.90
N GLN A 190 27.61 15.12 -9.06
CA GLN A 190 28.08 16.50 -9.18
C GLN A 190 26.93 17.50 -8.93
N PRO A 191 27.24 18.73 -8.49
CA PRO A 191 26.22 19.75 -8.17
C PRO A 191 25.26 20.07 -9.31
N GLU A 192 25.67 19.93 -10.57
CA GLU A 192 24.81 20.17 -11.73
C GLU A 192 23.66 19.16 -11.82
N VAL A 193 23.91 17.91 -11.41
CA VAL A 193 22.88 16.86 -11.34
C VAL A 193 21.89 17.17 -10.22
N GLU A 194 22.40 17.58 -9.06
CA GLU A 194 21.56 17.98 -7.93
C GLU A 194 20.64 19.14 -8.30
N GLN A 195 21.18 20.18 -8.96
CA GLN A 195 20.38 21.33 -9.39
C GLN A 195 19.30 20.95 -10.41
N THR A 196 19.61 20.04 -11.33
CA THR A 196 18.66 19.58 -12.35
C THR A 196 17.53 18.75 -11.71
N LEU A 197 17.87 17.81 -10.82
CA LEU A 197 16.90 17.03 -10.06
C LEU A 197 16.03 17.92 -9.17
N ALA A 198 16.63 18.90 -8.48
CA ALA A 198 15.89 19.84 -7.64
C ALA A 198 14.88 20.66 -8.46
N SER A 199 15.29 21.17 -9.62
CA SER A 199 14.41 21.89 -10.55
C SER A 199 13.24 21.01 -11.04
N ASN A 200 13.53 19.76 -11.41
CA ASN A 200 12.50 18.82 -11.87
C ASN A 200 11.55 18.41 -10.73
N TYR A 201 12.06 18.29 -9.52
CA TYR A 201 11.27 18.06 -8.31
C TYR A 201 10.36 19.25 -7.99
N ASP A 202 10.87 20.48 -8.05
CA ASP A 202 10.07 21.68 -7.82
C ASP A 202 8.99 21.86 -8.89
N ASN A 203 9.29 21.49 -10.15
CA ASN A 203 8.30 21.46 -11.23
C ASN A 203 7.20 20.40 -10.97
N LEU A 204 7.58 19.20 -10.54
CA LEU A 204 6.63 18.16 -10.13
C LEU A 204 5.73 18.65 -8.98
N LYS A 205 6.34 19.27 -7.96
CA LYS A 205 5.65 19.80 -6.78
C LYS A 205 4.68 20.93 -7.14
N SER A 206 5.06 21.85 -8.01
CA SER A 206 4.24 23.01 -8.37
C SER A 206 3.02 22.68 -9.24
N HIS A 207 3.01 21.53 -9.92
CA HIS A 207 1.94 21.12 -10.83
C HIS A 207 1.14 19.90 -10.34
N PHE A 208 1.19 19.58 -9.05
CA PHE A 208 0.58 18.35 -8.52
C PHE A 208 -0.95 18.31 -8.64
N ASP A 209 -1.61 19.47 -8.75
CA ASP A 209 -3.06 19.59 -8.94
C ASP A 209 -3.54 19.16 -10.35
N SER A 210 -2.64 19.11 -11.34
CA SER A 210 -2.96 18.78 -12.72
C SER A 210 -2.45 17.41 -13.12
N ILE A 211 -3.34 16.41 -13.19
CA ILE A 211 -3.00 15.00 -13.48
C ILE A 211 -2.17 14.84 -14.77
N SER A 212 -2.51 15.57 -15.84
CA SER A 212 -1.79 15.45 -17.12
C SER A 212 -0.36 15.99 -17.04
N ILE A 213 -0.16 17.11 -16.35
CA ILE A 213 1.16 17.72 -16.18
C ILE A 213 1.97 16.89 -15.17
N LEU A 214 1.34 16.45 -14.08
CA LEU A 214 1.93 15.58 -13.07
C LEU A 214 2.49 14.28 -13.67
N GLY A 215 1.80 13.68 -14.64
CA GLY A 215 2.30 12.51 -15.39
C GLY A 215 3.57 12.81 -16.19
N GLN A 216 3.62 13.97 -16.86
CA GLN A 216 4.76 14.41 -17.68
C GLN A 216 5.99 14.76 -16.81
N THR A 217 5.80 15.57 -15.76
CA THR A 217 6.88 15.94 -14.83
C THR A 217 7.41 14.73 -14.08
N GLY A 218 6.51 13.81 -13.68
CA GLY A 218 6.89 12.53 -13.10
C GLY A 218 7.71 11.64 -14.04
N GLN A 219 7.38 11.64 -15.34
CA GLN A 219 8.15 10.91 -16.35
C GLN A 219 9.54 11.50 -16.54
N GLN A 220 9.66 12.83 -16.55
CA GLN A 220 10.95 13.52 -16.65
C GLN A 220 11.86 13.16 -15.46
N LEU A 221 11.36 13.31 -14.23
CA LEU A 221 12.11 12.97 -13.02
C LEU A 221 12.49 11.48 -12.99
N GLN A 222 11.57 10.59 -13.34
CA GLN A 222 11.84 9.15 -13.38
C GLN A 222 12.94 8.80 -14.41
N THR A 223 12.91 9.44 -15.58
CA THR A 223 13.88 9.18 -16.66
C THR A 223 15.27 9.62 -16.23
N GLU A 224 15.38 10.79 -15.62
CA GLU A 224 16.65 11.31 -15.11
C GLU A 224 17.23 10.39 -14.03
N LEU A 225 16.45 10.05 -13.00
CA LEU A 225 16.88 9.13 -11.93
C LEU A 225 17.35 7.77 -12.47
N ARG A 226 16.71 7.26 -13.51
CA ARG A 226 17.12 6.02 -14.20
C ARG A 226 18.44 6.16 -14.93
N GLN A 227 18.69 7.31 -15.56
CA GLN A 227 19.93 7.57 -16.29
C GLN A 227 21.14 7.70 -15.36
N LEU A 228 20.94 8.13 -14.11
CA LEU A 228 22.02 8.27 -13.12
C LEU A 228 22.66 6.93 -12.71
N SER A 229 21.90 5.84 -12.70
CA SER A 229 22.46 4.50 -12.46
C SER A 229 21.64 3.39 -13.11
N PRO A 230 21.77 3.19 -14.43
CA PRO A 230 20.92 2.24 -15.18
C PRO A 230 21.08 0.79 -14.74
N GLN A 231 22.25 0.42 -14.18
CA GLN A 231 22.52 -0.95 -13.72
C GLN A 231 21.96 -1.23 -12.32
N ILE A 232 21.77 -0.20 -11.49
CA ILE A 232 21.31 -0.32 -10.09
C ILE A 232 19.83 -0.03 -9.97
N TYR A 233 19.31 0.86 -10.81
CA TYR A 233 17.90 1.19 -10.85
C TYR A 233 17.08 -0.05 -11.27
N PRO A 234 15.98 -0.37 -10.56
CA PRO A 234 15.17 -1.55 -10.87
C PRO A 234 14.53 -1.44 -12.26
N SER A 235 14.37 -2.58 -12.93
CA SER A 235 13.71 -2.61 -14.24
C SER A 235 12.25 -2.16 -14.13
N VAL A 236 11.75 -1.49 -15.18
CA VAL A 236 10.36 -0.98 -15.22
C VAL A 236 9.36 -2.10 -14.97
N LYS A 237 9.59 -3.27 -15.59
CA LYS A 237 8.74 -4.45 -15.44
C LYS A 237 8.62 -4.93 -13.99
N ASN A 238 9.69 -4.83 -13.20
CA ASN A 238 9.66 -5.24 -11.80
C ASN A 238 8.81 -4.28 -10.95
N LEU A 239 8.88 -2.98 -11.24
CA LEU A 239 8.07 -1.95 -10.56
C LEU A 239 6.60 -2.06 -10.98
N GLU A 240 6.33 -2.15 -12.28
CA GLU A 240 4.98 -2.36 -12.84
C GLU A 240 4.31 -3.61 -12.29
N ARG A 241 5.07 -4.70 -12.14
CA ARG A 241 4.56 -5.95 -11.57
C ARG A 241 3.94 -5.73 -10.19
N GLU A 242 4.61 -4.99 -9.32
CA GLU A 242 4.11 -4.73 -7.97
C GLU A 242 2.91 -3.77 -7.97
N VAL A 243 2.94 -2.72 -8.79
CA VAL A 243 1.78 -1.83 -9.00
C VAL A 243 0.58 -2.64 -9.49
N ASN A 244 0.76 -3.51 -10.47
CA ASN A 244 -0.28 -4.35 -11.03
C ASN A 244 -0.79 -5.40 -10.04
N PHE A 245 0.09 -5.98 -9.22
CA PHE A 245 -0.31 -6.88 -8.16
C PHE A 245 -1.29 -6.22 -7.18
N TYR A 246 -0.99 -4.99 -6.76
CA TYR A 246 -1.91 -4.22 -5.92
C TYR A 246 -3.18 -3.82 -6.65
N LYS A 247 -3.13 -3.39 -7.92
CA LYS A 247 -4.34 -3.08 -8.71
C LYS A 247 -5.26 -4.30 -8.87
N LEU A 248 -4.69 -5.47 -9.17
CA LEU A 248 -5.43 -6.71 -9.41
C LEU A 248 -6.05 -7.29 -8.13
N HIS A 249 -5.43 -7.07 -6.96
CA HIS A 249 -5.89 -7.59 -5.67
C HIS A 249 -6.26 -9.10 -5.70
N PRO A 250 -5.36 -10.00 -6.16
CA PRO A 250 -5.72 -11.40 -6.45
C PRO A 250 -6.28 -12.16 -5.25
N PHE A 251 -5.71 -11.98 -4.05
CA PHE A 251 -6.21 -12.66 -2.84
C PHE A 251 -7.63 -12.22 -2.45
N GLY A 252 -7.95 -10.93 -2.59
CA GLY A 252 -9.30 -10.43 -2.32
C GLY A 252 -10.33 -11.02 -3.28
N LYS A 253 -9.97 -11.12 -4.56
CA LYS A 253 -10.83 -11.72 -5.59
C LYS A 253 -10.99 -13.23 -5.41
N ALA A 254 -9.93 -13.95 -5.05
CA ALA A 254 -9.99 -15.38 -4.74
C ALA A 254 -10.96 -15.68 -3.59
N TRP A 255 -10.90 -14.91 -2.50
CA TRP A 255 -11.85 -15.02 -1.40
C TRP A 255 -13.31 -14.82 -1.85
N ILE A 256 -13.58 -13.81 -2.68
CA ILE A 256 -14.92 -13.56 -3.24
C ILE A 256 -15.39 -14.77 -4.06
N LEU A 257 -14.51 -15.36 -4.87
CA LEU A 257 -14.83 -16.54 -5.68
C LEU A 257 -15.17 -17.76 -4.83
N TYR A 258 -14.44 -17.99 -3.73
CA TYR A 258 -14.78 -19.07 -2.80
C TYR A 258 -16.14 -18.84 -2.14
N ALA A 259 -16.45 -17.61 -1.72
CA ALA A 259 -17.74 -17.29 -1.15
C ALA A 259 -18.89 -17.49 -2.16
N ILE A 260 -18.70 -17.07 -3.42
CA ILE A 260 -19.67 -17.30 -4.50
C ILE A 260 -19.84 -18.80 -4.75
N ALA A 261 -18.75 -19.57 -4.87
CA ALA A 261 -18.82 -21.01 -5.08
C ALA A 261 -19.58 -21.72 -3.96
N PHE A 262 -19.33 -21.33 -2.71
CA PHE A 262 -20.05 -21.83 -1.54
C PHE A 262 -21.56 -21.52 -1.62
N CYS A 263 -21.94 -20.28 -1.89
CA CYS A 263 -23.35 -19.89 -2.03
C CYS A 263 -24.05 -20.65 -3.17
N VAL A 264 -23.40 -20.80 -4.33
CA VAL A 264 -23.94 -21.57 -5.45
C VAL A 264 -24.12 -23.04 -5.06
N MET A 265 -23.15 -23.62 -4.36
CA MET A 265 -23.23 -25.00 -3.87
C MET A 265 -24.38 -25.19 -2.88
N LEU A 266 -24.62 -24.22 -1.97
CA LEU A 266 -25.78 -24.23 -1.09
C LEU A 266 -27.10 -24.16 -1.86
N ILE A 267 -27.19 -23.34 -2.91
CA ILE A 267 -28.39 -23.27 -3.76
C ILE A 267 -28.65 -24.61 -4.45
N VAL A 268 -27.61 -25.25 -5.00
CA VAL A 268 -27.72 -26.59 -5.61
C VAL A 268 -28.23 -27.62 -4.59
N LEU A 269 -27.79 -27.53 -3.33
CA LEU A 269 -28.22 -28.43 -2.26
C LEU A 269 -29.68 -28.19 -1.85
N LEU A 270 -30.10 -26.92 -1.70
CA LEU A 270 -31.44 -26.54 -1.25
C LEU A 270 -32.51 -26.68 -2.36
N PHE A 271 -32.11 -26.54 -3.63
CA PHE A 271 -33.01 -26.60 -4.79
C PHE A 271 -32.51 -27.63 -5.80
N PRO A 272 -32.90 -28.91 -5.66
CA PRO A 272 -32.44 -30.01 -6.53
C PRO A 272 -32.76 -29.83 -8.03
N THR A 273 -33.70 -28.94 -8.37
CA THR A 273 -34.02 -28.57 -9.76
C THR A 273 -32.93 -27.69 -10.41
N PHE A 274 -32.10 -27.02 -9.60
CA PHE A 274 -30.97 -26.22 -10.05
C PHE A 274 -29.69 -27.08 -10.16
N ASP A 275 -29.52 -27.78 -11.27
CA ASP A 275 -28.34 -28.61 -11.52
C ASP A 275 -27.14 -27.75 -12.00
N PHE A 276 -26.42 -27.12 -11.08
CA PHE A 276 -25.22 -26.32 -11.39
C PHE A 276 -23.98 -26.69 -10.55
N TYR A 277 -23.93 -27.91 -10.02
CA TYR A 277 -22.81 -28.42 -9.20
C TYR A 277 -21.45 -28.23 -9.88
N TRP A 278 -21.30 -28.69 -11.13
CA TRP A 278 -20.04 -28.57 -11.87
C TRP A 278 -19.65 -27.12 -12.16
N GLY A 279 -20.63 -26.20 -12.25
CA GLY A 279 -20.37 -24.77 -12.36
C GLY A 279 -19.83 -24.18 -11.05
N ALA A 280 -20.36 -24.59 -9.90
CA ALA A 280 -19.81 -24.22 -8.59
C ALA A 280 -18.36 -24.69 -8.43
N ILE A 281 -18.06 -25.93 -8.85
CA ILE A 281 -16.68 -26.44 -8.89
C ILE A 281 -15.80 -25.61 -9.83
N GLY A 282 -16.29 -25.24 -11.01
CA GLY A 282 -15.56 -24.36 -11.94
C GLY A 282 -15.20 -23.00 -11.34
N ILE A 283 -16.15 -22.37 -10.62
CA ILE A 283 -15.93 -21.11 -9.90
C ILE A 283 -14.89 -21.31 -8.78
N PHE A 284 -15.01 -22.38 -7.99
CA PHE A 284 -14.04 -22.71 -6.93
C PHE A 284 -12.62 -22.90 -7.50
N THR A 285 -12.48 -23.67 -8.58
CA THR A 285 -11.20 -23.89 -9.26
C THR A 285 -10.61 -22.58 -9.78
N SER A 286 -11.42 -21.65 -10.30
CA SER A 286 -10.93 -20.34 -10.72
C SER A 286 -10.36 -19.53 -9.54
N GLY A 287 -10.98 -19.61 -8.35
CA GLY A 287 -10.49 -19.00 -7.12
C GLY A 287 -9.12 -19.56 -6.72
N LEU A 288 -8.96 -20.89 -6.80
CA LEU A 288 -7.67 -21.56 -6.56
C LEU A 288 -6.58 -21.09 -7.52
N LEU A 289 -6.89 -21.01 -8.82
CA LEU A 289 -5.93 -20.55 -9.82
C LEU A 289 -5.51 -19.08 -9.57
N ILE A 290 -6.46 -18.22 -9.23
CA ILE A 290 -6.20 -16.80 -8.94
C ILE A 290 -5.37 -16.64 -7.65
N GLN A 291 -5.66 -17.44 -6.61
CA GLN A 291 -4.87 -17.42 -5.39
C GLN A 291 -3.44 -17.92 -5.63
N GLY A 292 -3.28 -19.00 -6.40
CA GLY A 292 -1.98 -19.52 -6.81
C GLY A 292 -1.17 -18.49 -7.61
N TYR A 293 -1.80 -17.80 -8.57
CA TYR A 293 -1.21 -16.68 -9.29
C TYR A 293 -0.76 -15.56 -8.34
N GLY A 294 -1.61 -15.18 -7.37
CA GLY A 294 -1.27 -14.19 -6.36
C GLY A 294 -0.02 -14.54 -5.55
N PHE A 295 0.16 -15.83 -5.20
CA PHE A 295 1.39 -16.28 -4.53
C PHE A 295 2.62 -16.22 -5.44
N ILE A 296 2.50 -16.62 -6.71
CA ILE A 296 3.61 -16.54 -7.67
C ILE A 296 4.10 -15.10 -7.81
N GLU A 297 3.18 -14.16 -8.04
CA GLU A 297 3.50 -12.74 -8.12
C GLU A 297 4.13 -12.24 -6.81
N ARG A 298 3.60 -12.64 -5.66
CA ARG A 298 4.17 -12.22 -4.37
C ARG A 298 5.58 -12.72 -4.13
N MET A 299 5.89 -13.97 -4.50
CA MET A 299 7.24 -14.49 -4.40
C MET A 299 8.21 -13.72 -5.30
N GLN A 300 7.77 -13.33 -6.50
CA GLN A 300 8.59 -12.55 -7.44
C GLN A 300 8.81 -11.11 -6.94
N ILE A 301 7.82 -10.50 -6.31
CA ILE A 301 7.93 -9.13 -5.74
C ILE A 301 8.78 -9.11 -4.47
N ALA A 302 8.56 -10.07 -3.56
CA ALA A 302 9.22 -10.13 -2.26
C ALA A 302 10.62 -10.77 -2.32
N GLY A 303 10.91 -11.56 -3.36
CA GLY A 303 12.16 -12.32 -3.50
C GLY A 303 12.31 -13.46 -2.48
N ARG A 304 11.21 -13.91 -1.87
CA ARG A 304 11.20 -14.95 -0.83
C ARG A 304 9.90 -15.78 -0.85
N PRO A 305 9.89 -16.99 -0.26
CA PRO A 305 8.68 -17.81 -0.13
C PRO A 305 7.56 -17.14 0.69
N PRO A 306 6.28 -17.55 0.51
CA PRO A 306 5.10 -16.89 1.07
C PRO A 306 4.73 -17.38 2.49
N VAL A 307 5.72 -17.64 3.35
CA VAL A 307 5.50 -18.23 4.69
C VAL A 307 6.37 -17.58 5.77
N THR A 308 6.76 -16.31 5.58
CA THR A 308 7.71 -15.67 6.50
C THR A 308 7.06 -14.84 7.61
N ASN A 309 5.78 -14.51 7.47
CA ASN A 309 5.03 -13.81 8.51
C ASN A 309 3.68 -14.50 8.76
N MET A 310 3.08 -14.22 9.91
CA MET A 310 1.84 -14.86 10.35
C MET A 310 0.70 -14.71 9.34
N TYR A 311 0.56 -13.52 8.74
CA TYR A 311 -0.47 -13.25 7.74
C TYR A 311 -0.30 -14.11 6.47
N GLU A 312 0.92 -14.14 5.92
CA GLU A 312 1.27 -14.97 4.77
C GLU A 312 1.02 -16.46 5.05
N SER A 313 1.43 -16.94 6.22
CA SER A 313 1.23 -18.33 6.63
C SER A 313 -0.25 -18.73 6.73
N VAL A 314 -1.11 -17.86 7.28
CA VAL A 314 -2.56 -18.14 7.37
C VAL A 314 -3.18 -18.30 5.98
N ILE A 315 -2.85 -17.42 5.04
CA ILE A 315 -3.39 -17.51 3.66
C ILE A 315 -2.82 -18.73 2.94
N TRP A 316 -1.55 -19.05 3.15
CA TRP A 316 -0.89 -20.20 2.54
C TRP A 316 -1.49 -21.54 3.01
N VAL A 317 -1.71 -21.71 4.32
CA VAL A 317 -2.36 -22.91 4.85
C VAL A 317 -3.79 -23.04 4.34
N GLY A 318 -4.54 -21.93 4.32
CA GLY A 318 -5.90 -21.91 3.75
C GLY A 318 -5.93 -22.35 2.28
N PHE A 319 -4.96 -21.92 1.48
CA PHE A 319 -4.81 -22.37 0.09
C PHE A 319 -4.53 -23.87 -0.01
N GLY A 320 -3.63 -24.40 0.83
CA GLY A 320 -3.33 -25.83 0.87
C GLY A 320 -4.55 -26.69 1.18
N VAL A 321 -5.37 -26.27 2.17
CA VAL A 321 -6.63 -26.96 2.50
C VAL A 321 -7.60 -26.91 1.32
N ALA A 322 -7.78 -25.74 0.71
CA ALA A 322 -8.68 -25.57 -0.43
C ALA A 322 -8.24 -26.38 -1.66
N ALA A 323 -6.95 -26.57 -1.88
CA ALA A 323 -6.42 -27.34 -3.00
C ALA A 323 -6.61 -28.87 -2.85
N ILE A 324 -6.77 -29.35 -1.62
CA ILE A 324 -6.98 -30.78 -1.31
C ILE A 324 -8.48 -31.14 -1.32
N ALA A 325 -9.36 -30.18 -1.02
CA ALA A 325 -10.81 -30.36 -0.94
C ALA A 325 -11.47 -30.67 -2.29
#